data_AF-A0A2E3QQ23-F1
#
_entry.id   AF-A0A2E3QQ23-F1
#
_cell.length_a   1.000
_cell.length_b   1.000
_cell.length_c   1.000
_cell.angle_alpha   90.00
_cell.angle_beta   90.00
_cell.angle_gamma   90.00
#
_symmetry.space_group_name_H-M   'P 1'
#
loop_
_entity.id
_entity.type
_entity.pdbx_description
1 polymer ?
#
loop_
_entity_poly.entity_id
_entity_poly.type
_entity_poly.pdbx_seq_one_letter_code
_entity_poly.pdbx_strand_id
1 'polypeptide(L)'
;ITACLSCFFLKPEFLFAVQPSEDRDLNCITLLEIAGENSKKAGEMVKYEKLIKLKKSYLNKYEANYFSTNDVELKITEHNLKIKEKGKRYINKGLQKCGLK
;
A
#
# COMPACT_ATOMS: atom_id res chain seq x y z
N ILE A 1 16.49 -1.51 -55.00
CA ILE A 1 17.51 -1.07 -54.01
C ILE A 1 16.93 0.19 -53.35
N THR A 2 16.01 0.00 -52.40
CA THR A 2 16.20 0.20 -50.94
C THR A 2 16.37 1.66 -50.56
N ALA A 3 15.30 2.26 -50.03
CA ALA A 3 15.36 3.44 -49.17
C ALA A 3 14.82 3.02 -47.79
N CYS A 4 15.74 2.90 -46.83
CA CYS A 4 15.50 2.58 -45.43
C CYS A 4 14.59 3.62 -44.76
N LEU A 5 13.46 3.18 -44.21
CA LEU A 5 12.78 3.88 -43.13
C LEU A 5 13.58 3.63 -41.85
N SER A 6 14.36 4.62 -41.40
CA SER A 6 14.95 4.61 -40.07
C SER A 6 13.87 4.98 -39.05
N CYS A 7 13.25 3.98 -38.44
CA CYS A 7 12.45 4.18 -37.24
C CYS A 7 13.38 4.54 -36.08
N PHE A 8 13.33 5.80 -35.65
CA PHE A 8 13.87 6.21 -34.36
C PHE A 8 13.06 5.49 -33.27
N PHE A 9 13.64 4.44 -32.70
CA PHE A 9 13.15 3.90 -31.44
C PHE A 9 13.45 4.93 -30.35
N LEU A 10 12.44 5.76 -30.03
CA LEU A 10 12.41 6.47 -28.76
C LEU A 10 12.54 5.42 -27.65
N LYS A 11 13.61 5.53 -26.86
CA LYS A 11 13.78 4.73 -25.64
C LYS A 11 12.58 5.03 -24.75
N PRO A 12 11.74 4.03 -24.42
CA PRO A 12 10.81 4.23 -23.33
C PRO A 12 11.66 4.41 -22.07
N GLU A 13 11.58 5.59 -21.47
CA GLU A 13 11.92 5.76 -20.07
C GLU A 13 11.16 4.67 -19.32
N PHE A 14 11.92 3.74 -18.76
CA PHE A 14 11.40 2.56 -18.08
C PHE A 14 10.66 3.07 -16.85
N LEU A 15 9.35 3.32 -17.02
CA LEU A 15 8.43 3.59 -15.94
C LEU A 15 8.57 2.39 -15.00
N PHE A 16 9.11 2.62 -13.80
CA PHE A 16 9.32 1.60 -12.79
C PHE A 16 7.97 0.92 -12.55
N ALA A 17 7.79 -0.27 -13.12
CA ALA A 17 6.65 -1.12 -12.82
C ALA A 17 6.87 -1.61 -11.39
N VAL A 18 6.33 -0.87 -10.42
CA VAL A 18 6.18 -1.34 -9.05
C VAL A 18 5.58 -2.74 -9.13
N GLN A 19 6.27 -3.72 -8.55
CA GLN A 19 5.84 -5.11 -8.68
C GLN A 19 4.46 -5.25 -8.01
N PRO A 20 3.52 -6.05 -8.57
CA PRO A 20 2.16 -6.15 -8.05
C PRO A 20 2.06 -6.66 -6.59
N SER A 21 3.16 -7.19 -6.04
CA SER A 21 3.33 -7.55 -4.64
C SER A 21 3.67 -6.35 -3.75
N GLU A 22 4.54 -5.43 -4.19
CA GLU A 22 4.95 -4.24 -3.43
C GLU A 22 3.80 -3.28 -3.22
N ASP A 23 3.04 -2.99 -4.28
CA ASP A 23 1.83 -2.16 -4.19
C ASP A 23 0.79 -2.75 -3.23
N ARG A 24 0.63 -4.08 -3.27
CA ARG A 24 -0.30 -4.79 -2.37
C ARG A 24 0.17 -4.69 -0.93
N ASP A 25 1.46 -4.87 -0.70
CA ASP A 25 2.05 -4.84 0.63
C ASP A 25 2.02 -3.41 1.19
N LEU A 26 2.33 -2.39 0.40
CA LEU A 26 2.18 -0.98 0.75
C LEU A 26 0.72 -0.67 1.13
N ASN A 27 -0.24 -1.11 0.31
CA ASN A 27 -1.67 -0.97 0.58
C ASN A 27 -2.09 -1.66 1.90
N CYS A 28 -1.48 -2.80 2.24
CA CYS A 28 -1.75 -3.47 3.52
C CYS A 28 -1.09 -2.76 4.70
N ILE A 29 0.15 -2.28 4.56
CA ILE A 29 0.86 -1.52 5.58
C ILE A 29 0.06 -0.28 5.99
N THR A 30 -0.40 0.50 5.03
CA THR A 30 -1.15 1.74 5.25
C THR A 30 -2.56 1.48 5.80
N LEU A 31 -3.26 0.44 5.34
CA LEU A 31 -4.56 0.04 5.91
C LEU A 31 -4.44 -0.42 7.37
N LEU A 32 -3.43 -1.22 7.68
CA LEU A 32 -3.18 -1.72 9.04
C LEU A 32 -2.80 -0.59 9.99
N GLU A 33 -2.07 0.41 9.50
CA GLU A 33 -1.77 1.65 10.23
C GLU A 33 -3.04 2.41 10.59
N ILE A 34 -3.88 2.73 9.60
CA ILE A 34 -5.15 3.44 9.84
C ILE A 34 -6.04 2.66 10.82
N ALA A 35 -6.18 1.36 10.62
CA ALA A 35 -6.97 0.51 11.52
C ALA A 35 -6.37 0.44 12.93
N GLY A 36 -5.05 0.41 13.04
CA GLY A 36 -4.31 0.42 14.30
C GLY A 36 -4.56 1.71 15.08
N GLU A 37 -4.38 2.86 14.44
CA GLU A 37 -4.66 4.16 15.06
C GLU A 37 -6.11 4.28 15.53
N ASN A 38 -7.06 3.83 14.72
CA ASN A 38 -8.47 3.81 15.10
C ASN A 38 -8.73 2.91 16.32
N SER A 39 -8.10 1.74 16.37
CA SER A 39 -8.21 0.82 17.50
C SER A 39 -7.59 1.41 18.77
N LYS A 40 -6.43 2.08 18.65
CA LYS A 40 -5.78 2.79 19.75
C LYS A 40 -6.67 3.91 20.30
N LYS A 41 -7.26 4.73 19.41
CA LYS A 41 -8.20 5.80 19.78
C LYS A 41 -9.47 5.26 20.47
N ALA A 42 -9.92 4.07 20.08
CA ALA A 42 -11.08 3.41 20.67
C ALA A 42 -10.76 2.65 21.99
N GLY A 43 -9.50 2.61 22.43
CA GLY A 43 -9.08 1.83 23.60
C GLY A 43 -9.03 0.31 23.37
N GLU A 44 -9.16 -0.15 22.12
CA GLU A 44 -9.13 -1.57 21.74
C GLU A 44 -7.68 -2.10 21.66
N MET A 45 -6.95 -2.10 22.79
CA MET A 45 -5.50 -2.36 22.81
C MET A 45 -5.10 -3.74 22.29
N VAL A 46 -5.85 -4.80 22.60
CA VAL A 46 -5.60 -6.16 22.08
C VAL A 46 -5.67 -6.19 20.55
N LYS A 47 -6.61 -5.45 19.97
CA LYS A 47 -6.76 -5.36 18.52
C LYS A 47 -5.66 -4.50 17.90
N TYR A 48 -5.32 -3.37 18.53
CA TYR A 48 -4.20 -2.53 18.15
C TYR A 48 -2.90 -3.34 18.05
N GLU A 49 -2.56 -4.13 19.08
CA GLU A 49 -1.35 -4.95 19.10
C GLU A 49 -1.33 -5.99 17.96
N LYS A 50 -2.46 -6.65 17.71
CA LYS A 50 -2.59 -7.59 16.57
C LYS A 50 -2.33 -6.90 15.23
N LEU A 51 -2.92 -5.71 15.02
CA LEU A 51 -2.76 -4.94 13.79
C LEU A 51 -1.32 -4.47 13.58
N ILE A 52 -0.67 -3.98 14.64
CA ILE A 52 0.74 -3.55 14.57
C ILE A 52 1.68 -4.74 14.33
N LYS A 53 1.44 -5.88 14.96
CA LYS A 53 2.23 -7.10 14.71
C LYS A 53 2.11 -7.53 13.25
N LEU A 54 0.92 -7.47 12.69
CA LEU A 54 0.68 -7.78 11.28
C LEU A 54 1.35 -6.75 10.35
N LYS A 55 1.24 -5.45 10.64
CA LYS A 55 1.95 -4.39 9.90
C LYS A 55 3.46 -4.64 9.86
N LYS A 56 4.06 -4.98 11.00
CA LYS A 56 5.49 -5.33 11.10
C LYS A 56 5.85 -6.52 10.20
N SER A 57 4.99 -7.54 10.10
CA SER A 57 5.26 -8.68 9.24
C SER A 57 5.34 -8.32 7.74
N TYR A 58 4.57 -7.32 7.31
CA TYR A 58 4.69 -6.77 5.95
C TYR A 58 5.97 -5.94 5.79
N LEU A 59 6.28 -5.06 6.75
CA LEU A 59 7.49 -4.23 6.71
C LEU A 59 8.78 -5.06 6.72
N ASN A 60 8.83 -6.17 7.45
CA ASN A 60 10.00 -7.04 7.55
C ASN A 60 10.40 -7.72 6.23
N LYS A 61 9.57 -7.66 5.19
CA LYS A 61 9.92 -8.15 3.85
C LYS A 61 10.89 -7.22 3.11
N TYR A 62 11.03 -5.99 3.58
CA TYR A 62 11.72 -4.92 2.91
C TYR A 62 12.82 -4.34 3.80
N GLU A 63 13.82 -3.71 3.18
CA GLU A 63 14.82 -2.94 3.92
C GLU A 63 14.18 -1.71 4.59
N ALA A 64 14.85 -1.17 5.59
CA ALA A 64 14.40 0.05 6.25
C ALA A 64 14.27 1.19 5.22
N ASN A 65 13.17 1.94 5.26
CA ASN A 65 12.85 3.04 4.34
C ASN A 65 12.73 2.63 2.86
N TYR A 66 12.47 1.34 2.57
CA TYR A 66 12.20 0.87 1.22
C TYR A 66 11.05 1.62 0.54
N PHE A 67 9.95 1.83 1.27
CA PHE A 67 8.87 2.71 0.83
C PHE A 67 9.19 4.14 1.24
N SER A 68 9.14 5.07 0.28
CA SER A 68 9.36 6.48 0.59
C SER A 68 8.22 7.02 1.46
N THR A 69 8.52 8.01 2.30
CA THR A 69 7.51 8.69 3.12
C THR A 69 6.37 9.24 2.26
N ASN A 70 6.70 9.80 1.09
CA ASN A 70 5.73 10.34 0.15
C ASN A 70 4.76 9.25 -0.37
N ASP A 71 5.27 8.07 -0.71
CA ASP A 71 4.42 6.96 -1.19
C ASP A 71 3.45 6.49 -0.11
N VAL A 72 3.93 6.42 1.13
CA VAL A 72 3.12 6.06 2.30
C VAL A 72 2.02 7.10 2.52
N GLU A 73 2.36 8.40 2.51
CA GLU A 73 1.40 9.50 2.70
C GLU A 73 0.35 9.59 1.59
N LEU A 74 0.77 9.43 0.33
CA LEU A 74 -0.14 9.37 -0.81
C LEU A 74 -1.11 8.20 -0.67
N LYS A 75 -0.60 7.03 -0.29
CA LYS A 75 -1.44 5.84 -0.11
C LYS A 75 -2.40 6.01 1.06
N ILE A 76 -1.96 6.55 2.20
CA ILE A 76 -2.84 6.89 3.34
C ILE A 76 -3.95 7.86 2.91
N THR A 77 -3.61 8.88 2.12
CA THR A 77 -4.59 9.85 1.59
C THR A 77 -5.61 9.15 0.70
N GLU A 78 -5.17 8.26 -0.21
CA GLU A 78 -6.05 7.44 -1.05
C GLU A 78 -7.01 6.58 -0.21
N HIS A 79 -6.52 5.94 0.84
CA HIS A 79 -7.35 5.18 1.78
C HIS A 79 -8.37 6.07 2.48
N ASN A 80 -7.97 7.23 2.98
CA ASN A 80 -8.86 8.14 3.68
C ASN A 80 -10.01 8.63 2.80
N LEU A 81 -9.76 8.91 1.52
CA LEU A 81 -10.81 9.23 0.55
C LEU A 81 -11.79 8.06 0.38
N LYS A 82 -11.27 6.84 0.16
CA LYS A 82 -12.12 5.64 0.03
C LYS A 82 -12.89 5.32 1.32
N ILE A 83 -12.33 5.61 2.49
CA ILE A 83 -13.02 5.47 3.78
C ILE A 83 -14.16 6.49 3.89
N LYS A 84 -13.97 7.73 3.45
CA LYS A 84 -15.06 8.73 3.41
C LYS A 84 -16.20 8.28 2.49
N GLU A 85 -15.88 7.69 1.34
CA GLU A 85 -16.88 7.22 0.38
C GLU A 85 -17.60 5.93 0.80
N LYS A 86 -16.84 4.95 1.31
CA LYS A 86 -17.31 3.55 1.49
C LYS A 86 -17.40 3.12 2.95
N GLY A 87 -16.95 3.97 3.87
CA GLY A 87 -16.99 3.76 5.31
C GLY A 87 -16.24 2.51 5.78
N LYS A 88 -16.72 1.94 6.89
CA LYS A 88 -16.14 0.76 7.56
C LYS A 88 -16.04 -0.46 6.63
N ARG A 89 -16.92 -0.57 5.62
CA ARG A 89 -16.92 -1.70 4.67
C ARG A 89 -15.61 -1.78 3.89
N TYR A 90 -15.03 -0.64 3.51
CA TYR A 90 -13.76 -0.61 2.79
C TYR A 90 -12.61 -1.15 3.66
N ILE A 91 -12.53 -0.67 4.90
CA ILE A 91 -11.53 -1.10 5.88
C ILE A 91 -11.64 -2.60 6.12
N ASN A 92 -12.84 -3.10 6.45
CA ASN A 92 -13.03 -4.51 6.79
C ASN A 92 -12.65 -5.44 5.63
N LYS A 93 -13.07 -5.13 4.40
CA LYS A 93 -12.67 -5.90 3.21
C LYS A 93 -11.18 -5.81 2.92
N GLY A 94 -10.57 -4.64 3.13
CA GLY A 94 -9.13 -4.45 2.99
C GLY A 94 -8.34 -5.30 3.98
N LEU A 95 -8.72 -5.26 5.26
CA LEU A 95 -8.06 -6.03 6.31
C LEU A 95 -8.16 -7.54 6.09
N GLN A 96 -9.29 -8.04 5.60
CA GLN A 96 -9.44 -9.46 5.20
C GLN A 96 -8.43 -9.87 4.12
N LYS A 97 -8.21 -9.01 3.12
CA LYS A 97 -7.20 -9.24 2.08
C LYS A 97 -5.77 -9.17 2.60
N CYS A 98 -5.56 -8.48 3.71
CA CYS A 98 -4.28 -8.33 4.38
C CYS A 98 -4.03 -9.40 5.46
N GLY A 99 -4.83 -10.47 5.50
CA GLY A 99 -4.63 -11.61 6.39
C GLY A 99 -5.30 -11.50 7.75
N LEU A 100 -6.13 -10.47 8.00
CA LEU A 100 -6.97 -10.39 9.19
C LEU A 100 -8.22 -11.27 8.98
N LYS A 101 -8.18 -12.50 9.51
CA LYS A 101 -9.31 -13.44 9.49
C LYS A 101 -10.29 -13.16 10.61
#